data_AF-A0A084SJP5-F1
#
_entry.id   AF-A0A084SJP5-F1
#
_cell.length_a   1.000
_cell.length_b   1.000
_cell.length_c   1.000
_cell.angle_alpha   90.00
_cell.angle_beta   90.00
_cell.angle_gamma   90.00
#
_symmetry.space_group_name_H-M   'P 1'
#
loop_
_entity.id
_entity.type
_entity.pdbx_description
1 polymer ?
#
loop_
_entity_poly.entity_id
_entity_poly.type
_entity_poly.pdbx_seq_one_letter_code
_entity_poly.pdbx_strand_id
1 'polypeptide(L)'
;MKRFKAMVSLFAMTMTGCYATYYDPYYYDYAYYDPYWYGYDAYYAYSWVDPYGVYYFSAPVTAQVDVNAAATAIADRANTYYTPAGCAGAVASGSTVTYNFNNCSGAFGLNSVSGTVRLELSETNGQLVLKASSTDLTAGGRPYILDLDAVATRSGTQRVVTMTSRSRSPDTADSRNEQITMNWEQGSGCVTMNGQGGSTRDDLTTTATVSNFQRCENQCPSAGKVTVESKDGAFTTEFNGSSTATVTGPDGDTKRYELNCP
;
A
#
# COMPACT_ATOMS: atom_id res chain seq x y z
N MET A 1 42.35 -10.94 3.59
CA MET A 1 41.35 -12.00 3.86
C MET A 1 39.98 -11.35 3.86
N LYS A 2 39.16 -11.67 2.85
CA LYS A 2 37.82 -11.12 2.64
C LYS A 2 36.85 -11.73 3.65
N ARG A 3 36.09 -10.92 4.39
CA ARG A 3 34.97 -11.38 5.21
C ARG A 3 33.67 -11.07 4.47
N PHE A 4 33.01 -12.14 4.02
CA PHE A 4 31.66 -12.13 3.44
C PHE A 4 30.66 -11.65 4.51
N LYS A 5 29.92 -10.57 4.22
CA LYS A 5 28.67 -10.25 4.90
C LYS A 5 27.56 -10.96 4.13
N ALA A 6 26.95 -11.97 4.73
CA ALA A 6 25.78 -12.63 4.19
C ALA A 6 24.54 -11.77 4.47
N MET A 7 23.84 -11.37 3.40
CA MET A 7 22.46 -10.88 3.47
C MET A 7 21.56 -12.04 3.89
N VAL A 8 20.75 -11.86 4.93
CA VAL A 8 19.62 -12.75 5.20
C VAL A 8 18.38 -12.04 4.67
N SER A 9 18.07 -12.39 3.42
CA SER A 9 16.77 -12.22 2.78
C SER A 9 15.72 -13.01 3.56
N LEU A 10 14.74 -12.32 4.15
CA LEU A 10 13.56 -12.95 4.72
C LEU A 10 12.58 -13.31 3.58
N PHE A 11 12.93 -14.33 2.80
CA PHE A 11 12.00 -15.03 1.91
C PHE A 11 11.49 -16.29 2.61
N ALA A 12 10.19 -16.50 2.49
CA ALA A 12 9.50 -17.80 2.59
C ALA A 12 9.93 -18.73 3.73
N MET A 13 9.16 -18.74 4.81
CA MET A 13 9.06 -19.97 5.60
C MET A 13 8.36 -21.04 4.76
N THR A 14 9.15 -21.92 4.15
CA THR A 14 8.70 -23.25 3.76
C THR A 14 8.61 -24.09 5.04
N MET A 15 7.40 -24.40 5.48
CA MET A 15 7.16 -25.45 6.47
C MET A 15 6.38 -26.56 5.76
N THR A 16 7.06 -27.68 5.51
CA THR A 16 6.44 -28.96 5.15
C THR A 16 5.84 -29.63 6.39
N GLY A 17 4.60 -30.13 6.28
CA GLY A 17 3.93 -31.04 7.23
C GLY A 17 2.96 -30.33 8.18
N CYS A 18 1.74 -30.79 8.45
CA CYS A 18 1.03 -32.02 8.13
C CYS A 18 -0.49 -31.69 8.13
N TYR A 19 -1.25 -32.38 7.28
CA TYR A 19 -2.71 -32.41 7.33
C TYR A 19 -3.20 -32.88 8.71
N ALA A 20 -3.94 -32.05 9.43
CA ALA A 20 -4.80 -32.47 10.53
C ALA A 20 -5.97 -31.48 10.68
N THR A 21 -7.16 -32.03 10.91
CA THR A 21 -8.47 -31.36 11.09
C THR A 21 -8.57 -30.58 12.42
N TYR A 22 -7.55 -29.81 12.78
CA TYR A 22 -7.42 -29.13 14.07
C TYR A 22 -6.79 -27.76 13.84
N TYR A 23 -7.50 -26.71 14.28
CA TYR A 23 -7.03 -25.34 14.53
C TYR A 23 -5.73 -24.95 13.81
N ASP A 24 -5.86 -24.31 12.64
CA ASP A 24 -4.70 -23.92 11.83
C ASP A 24 -3.96 -22.72 12.47
N PRO A 25 -2.73 -22.91 13.00
CA PRO A 25 -1.94 -21.79 13.51
C PRO A 25 -1.56 -20.78 12.42
N TYR A 26 -1.69 -21.12 11.14
CA TYR A 26 -1.47 -20.24 10.00
C TYR A 26 -2.66 -19.33 9.71
N TYR A 27 -3.85 -19.59 10.27
CA TYR A 27 -4.98 -18.68 10.10
C TYR A 27 -4.76 -17.34 10.79
N TYR A 28 -4.13 -17.35 11.96
CA TYR A 28 -3.70 -16.13 12.66
C TYR A 28 -2.72 -15.33 11.81
N ASP A 29 -1.75 -16.00 11.21
CA ASP A 29 -0.77 -15.34 10.36
C ASP A 29 -1.44 -14.83 9.07
N TYR A 30 -2.38 -15.57 8.47
CA TYR A 30 -3.12 -15.11 7.29
C TYR A 30 -4.00 -13.89 7.60
N ALA A 31 -4.87 -14.00 8.61
CA ALA A 31 -5.76 -12.92 9.04
C ALA A 31 -4.97 -11.71 9.59
N TYR A 32 -3.74 -11.91 10.08
CA TYR A 32 -2.85 -10.84 10.48
C TYR A 32 -2.13 -10.20 9.29
N TYR A 33 -1.48 -10.98 8.43
CA TYR A 33 -0.60 -10.48 7.36
C TYR A 33 -1.37 -9.94 6.15
N ASP A 34 -2.51 -10.53 5.79
CA ASP A 34 -3.36 -10.06 4.69
C ASP A 34 -3.71 -8.56 4.83
N PRO A 35 -4.12 -8.05 6.02
CA PRO A 35 -4.23 -6.63 6.37
C PRO A 35 -3.04 -5.73 6.04
N TYR A 36 -1.81 -6.21 6.16
CA TYR A 36 -0.64 -5.38 5.90
C TYR A 36 -0.33 -5.25 4.41
N TRP A 37 -0.93 -6.11 3.58
CA TRP A 37 -0.98 -5.88 2.13
C TRP A 37 -1.91 -4.70 1.77
N TYR A 38 -2.77 -4.23 2.69
CA TYR A 38 -3.65 -3.07 2.49
C TYR A 38 -2.89 -1.75 2.33
N GLY A 39 -1.64 -1.69 2.81
CA GLY A 39 -0.79 -0.51 2.65
C GLY A 39 -0.14 -0.38 1.27
N TYR A 40 -0.08 -1.45 0.46
CA TYR A 40 0.68 -1.43 -0.80
C TYR A 40 0.05 -0.47 -1.82
N ASP A 41 -1.26 -0.55 -1.99
CA ASP A 41 -2.03 0.31 -2.89
C ASP A 41 -2.08 1.75 -2.43
N ALA A 42 -2.19 1.93 -1.12
CA ALA A 42 -2.09 3.24 -0.49
C ALA A 42 -0.74 3.90 -0.78
N TYR A 43 0.34 3.13 -0.74
CA TYR A 43 1.66 3.63 -1.07
C TYR A 43 1.81 3.99 -2.56
N TYR A 44 1.30 3.17 -3.48
CA TYR A 44 1.27 3.51 -4.91
C TYR A 44 0.49 4.82 -5.14
N ALA A 45 -0.71 4.94 -4.60
CA ALA A 45 -1.53 6.15 -4.72
C ALA A 45 -0.85 7.37 -4.10
N TYR A 46 -0.14 7.21 -2.98
CA TYR A 46 0.62 8.28 -2.34
C TYR A 46 1.73 8.79 -3.27
N SER A 47 2.58 7.91 -3.82
CA SER A 47 3.70 8.31 -4.68
C SER A 47 3.22 9.03 -5.95
N TRP A 48 2.04 8.70 -6.46
CA TRP A 48 1.43 9.36 -7.62
C TRP A 48 0.74 10.68 -7.30
N VAL A 49 0.41 11.00 -6.05
CA VAL A 49 -0.45 12.16 -5.71
C VAL A 49 0.17 13.12 -4.69
N ASP A 50 1.32 12.79 -4.10
CA ASP A 50 1.92 13.56 -2.99
C ASP A 50 2.65 14.87 -3.35
N PRO A 51 2.88 15.26 -4.61
CA PRO A 51 4.10 15.98 -5.00
C PRO A 51 4.57 17.06 -4.01
N TYR A 52 5.79 16.91 -3.52
CA TYR A 52 6.59 18.07 -3.15
C TYR A 52 6.74 18.96 -4.42
N GLY A 53 6.18 20.17 -4.40
CA GLY A 53 6.44 21.18 -5.43
C GLY A 53 5.30 21.44 -6.43
N VAL A 54 4.43 22.38 -6.06
CA VAL A 54 3.87 23.54 -6.80
C VAL A 54 3.43 23.46 -8.29
N TYR A 55 3.96 22.62 -9.17
CA TYR A 55 3.71 22.78 -10.62
C TYR A 55 2.34 22.29 -11.11
N TYR A 56 1.72 21.35 -10.39
CA TYR A 56 0.44 20.77 -10.81
C TYR A 56 -0.80 21.52 -10.31
N PHE A 57 -0.61 22.33 -9.29
CA PHE A 57 -1.64 22.71 -8.34
C PHE A 57 -1.57 24.21 -7.98
N SER A 58 -0.79 25.02 -8.69
CA SER A 58 -0.80 26.48 -8.52
C SER A 58 -2.03 27.17 -9.12
N ALA A 59 -2.85 26.45 -9.88
CA ALA A 59 -4.08 26.98 -10.45
C ALA A 59 -5.23 26.98 -9.41
N PRO A 60 -6.11 28.00 -9.41
CA PRO A 60 -7.27 28.07 -8.51
C PRO A 60 -8.17 26.84 -8.67
N VAL A 61 -8.97 26.52 -7.64
CA VAL A 61 -9.87 25.33 -7.55
C VAL A 61 -10.87 25.22 -8.72
N THR A 62 -11.02 26.28 -9.52
CA THR A 62 -11.87 26.36 -10.72
C THR A 62 -11.16 26.04 -12.03
N ALA A 63 -9.84 25.80 -12.03
CA ALA A 63 -9.11 25.43 -13.23
C ALA A 63 -9.23 23.91 -13.47
N GLN A 64 -9.65 23.54 -14.67
CA GLN A 64 -9.68 22.17 -15.17
C GLN A 64 -8.34 21.47 -14.90
N VAL A 65 -8.37 20.22 -14.44
CA VAL A 65 -7.15 19.41 -14.25
C VAL A 65 -6.58 19.11 -15.64
N ASP A 66 -5.39 19.62 -15.93
CA ASP A 66 -4.61 19.13 -17.07
C ASP A 66 -4.16 17.71 -16.71
N VAL A 67 -4.57 16.69 -17.45
CA VAL A 67 -4.19 15.29 -17.14
C VAL A 67 -2.84 14.90 -17.76
N ASN A 68 -2.40 15.58 -18.80
CA ASN A 68 -1.19 15.23 -19.55
C ASN A 68 0.06 15.73 -18.83
N ALA A 69 0.03 16.96 -18.34
CA ALA A 69 1.13 17.41 -17.50
C ALA A 69 1.17 16.59 -16.18
N ALA A 70 0.06 15.95 -15.76
CA ALA A 70 -0.05 15.26 -14.46
C ALA A 70 0.67 13.94 -14.57
N ALA A 71 0.40 13.26 -15.69
CA ALA A 71 1.13 12.10 -16.12
C ALA A 71 2.63 12.40 -16.20
N THR A 72 3.01 13.53 -16.83
CA THR A 72 4.42 13.95 -16.93
C THR A 72 5.06 14.15 -15.55
N ALA A 73 4.40 14.90 -14.65
CA ALA A 73 4.89 15.15 -13.30
C ALA A 73 4.95 13.88 -12.44
N ILE A 74 4.05 12.91 -12.64
CA ILE A 74 4.09 11.58 -12.02
C ILE A 74 5.29 10.79 -12.53
N ALA A 75 5.53 10.78 -13.84
CA ALA A 75 6.65 10.06 -14.43
C ALA A 75 8.01 10.61 -13.97
N ASP A 76 8.19 11.93 -14.00
CA ASP A 76 9.46 12.59 -13.68
C ASP A 76 9.92 12.34 -12.22
N ARG A 77 8.99 12.10 -11.31
CA ARG A 77 9.27 11.88 -9.87
C ARG A 77 9.38 10.43 -9.46
N ALA A 78 9.31 9.47 -10.39
CA ALA A 78 9.43 8.05 -10.06
C ALA A 78 10.68 7.78 -9.19
N ASN A 79 11.83 8.33 -9.56
CA ASN A 79 13.08 8.10 -8.81
C ASN A 79 13.14 8.76 -7.43
N THR A 80 12.18 9.62 -7.06
CA THR A 80 12.12 10.26 -5.74
C THR A 80 11.53 9.35 -4.68
N TYR A 81 10.54 8.54 -5.05
CA TYR A 81 9.79 7.72 -4.11
C TYR A 81 10.31 6.28 -4.01
N TYR A 82 11.07 5.83 -5.02
CA TYR A 82 11.54 4.46 -5.09
C TYR A 82 13.06 4.35 -4.95
N THR A 83 13.51 3.34 -4.22
CA THR A 83 14.92 3.04 -3.95
C THR A 83 15.26 1.60 -4.36
N PRO A 84 16.50 1.31 -4.78
CA PRO A 84 17.58 2.27 -5.02
C PRO A 84 17.30 3.18 -6.22
N ALA A 85 18.02 4.29 -6.34
CA ALA A 85 17.87 5.21 -7.46
C ALA A 85 18.04 4.46 -8.80
N GLY A 86 17.13 4.69 -9.75
CA GLY A 86 17.09 3.99 -11.04
C GLY A 86 16.39 2.64 -11.03
N CYS A 87 15.88 2.15 -9.89
CA CYS A 87 15.09 0.92 -9.87
C CYS A 87 13.72 1.10 -10.54
N ALA A 88 13.18 2.33 -10.54
CA ALA A 88 11.88 2.69 -11.09
C ALA A 88 12.07 3.61 -12.30
N GLY A 89 11.72 3.11 -13.48
CA GLY A 89 11.56 3.93 -14.68
C GLY A 89 10.08 4.26 -14.89
N ALA A 90 9.76 5.49 -15.26
CA ALA A 90 8.40 5.86 -15.63
C ALA A 90 8.39 6.69 -16.90
N VAL A 91 7.39 6.46 -17.75
CA VAL A 91 7.19 7.18 -19.01
C VAL A 91 5.76 7.67 -19.09
N ALA A 92 5.58 8.96 -19.34
CA ALA A 92 4.28 9.55 -19.64
C ALA A 92 4.03 9.57 -21.15
N SER A 93 2.81 9.25 -21.56
CA SER A 93 2.34 9.37 -22.95
C SER A 93 0.87 9.80 -22.93
N GLY A 94 0.62 11.08 -23.22
CA GLY A 94 -0.71 11.67 -23.00
C GLY A 94 -1.10 11.61 -21.53
N SER A 95 -2.30 11.11 -21.24
CA SER A 95 -2.81 10.95 -19.87
C SER A 95 -2.44 9.62 -19.22
N THR A 96 -1.53 8.85 -19.82
CA THR A 96 -1.08 7.55 -19.28
C THR A 96 0.34 7.65 -18.76
N VAL A 97 0.61 7.03 -17.60
CA VAL A 97 1.96 6.76 -17.10
C VAL A 97 2.19 5.27 -17.05
N THR A 98 3.35 4.83 -17.54
CA THR A 98 3.79 3.44 -17.41
C THR A 98 5.04 3.40 -16.55
N TYR A 99 4.94 2.75 -15.39
CA TYR A 99 6.05 2.41 -14.52
C TYR A 99 6.62 1.04 -14.87
N ASN A 100 7.94 0.94 -14.84
CA ASN A 100 8.69 -0.30 -14.87
C ASN A 100 9.56 -0.36 -13.62
N PHE A 101 9.26 -1.31 -12.74
CA PHE A 101 9.98 -1.53 -11.50
C PHE A 101 10.93 -2.71 -11.64
N ASN A 102 12.12 -2.57 -11.07
CA ASN A 102 13.10 -3.62 -10.96
C ASN A 102 13.68 -3.66 -9.54
N ASN A 103 13.12 -4.53 -8.70
CA ASN A 103 13.47 -4.72 -7.31
C ASN A 103 13.51 -3.40 -6.51
N CYS A 104 12.43 -2.63 -6.62
CA CYS A 104 12.25 -1.38 -5.91
C CYS A 104 11.70 -1.58 -4.50
N SER A 105 12.22 -0.81 -3.56
CA SER A 105 11.54 -0.46 -2.33
C SER A 105 10.95 0.95 -2.45
N GLY A 106 9.91 1.22 -1.67
CA GLY A 106 9.23 2.51 -1.62
C GLY A 106 8.90 2.93 -0.19
N ALA A 107 8.31 4.11 -0.03
CA ALA A 107 7.81 4.54 1.27
C ALA A 107 6.78 3.53 1.86
N PHE A 108 6.52 3.70 3.15
CA PHE A 108 5.58 2.89 3.91
C PHE A 108 5.81 1.37 3.85
N GLY A 109 7.04 0.93 3.58
CA GLY A 109 7.44 -0.48 3.69
C GLY A 109 7.13 -1.34 2.46
N LEU A 110 6.86 -0.72 1.30
CA LEU A 110 6.88 -1.41 0.01
C LEU A 110 8.28 -1.95 -0.24
N ASN A 111 8.44 -3.25 -0.44
CA ASN A 111 9.75 -3.86 -0.63
C ASN A 111 9.78 -4.84 -1.81
N SER A 112 10.90 -4.85 -2.52
CA SER A 112 11.19 -5.78 -3.63
C SER A 112 10.07 -5.87 -4.68
N VAL A 113 9.65 -4.72 -5.19
CA VAL A 113 8.66 -4.61 -6.26
C VAL A 113 9.33 -4.69 -7.63
N SER A 114 8.83 -5.57 -8.48
CA SER A 114 9.28 -5.71 -9.87
C SER A 114 8.11 -5.94 -10.80
N GLY A 115 8.18 -5.45 -12.04
CA GLY A 115 7.13 -5.59 -13.05
C GLY A 115 6.62 -4.24 -13.55
N THR A 116 5.49 -4.23 -14.24
CA THR A 116 4.95 -3.04 -14.89
C THR A 116 3.65 -2.60 -14.24
N VAL A 117 3.50 -1.29 -14.01
CA VAL A 117 2.25 -0.67 -13.59
C VAL A 117 1.85 0.38 -14.61
N ARG A 118 0.63 0.28 -15.12
CA ARG A 118 0.01 1.25 -16.01
C ARG A 118 -1.01 2.07 -15.23
N LEU A 119 -0.85 3.38 -15.29
CA LEU A 119 -1.70 4.38 -14.66
C LEU A 119 -2.39 5.19 -15.75
N GLU A 120 -3.71 5.22 -15.74
CA GLU A 120 -4.54 5.99 -16.65
C GLU A 120 -5.17 7.14 -15.88
N LEU A 121 -4.91 8.37 -16.33
CA LEU A 121 -5.42 9.57 -15.69
C LEU A 121 -6.61 10.10 -16.48
N SER A 122 -7.59 10.59 -15.74
CA SER A 122 -8.72 11.33 -16.25
C SER A 122 -9.09 12.46 -15.29
N GLU A 123 -9.98 13.35 -15.75
CA GLU A 123 -10.53 14.43 -14.94
C GLU A 123 -12.04 14.22 -14.83
N THR A 124 -12.59 14.43 -13.63
CA THR A 124 -14.03 14.43 -13.41
C THR A 124 -14.39 15.47 -12.36
N ASN A 125 -15.21 16.45 -12.73
CA ASN A 125 -15.69 17.52 -11.86
C ASN A 125 -14.57 18.30 -11.13
N GLY A 126 -13.46 18.57 -11.82
CA GLY A 126 -12.27 19.23 -11.28
C GLY A 126 -11.38 18.34 -10.41
N GLN A 127 -11.66 17.03 -10.37
CA GLN A 127 -10.89 16.06 -9.59
C GLN A 127 -10.01 15.21 -10.50
N LEU A 128 -8.79 14.92 -10.04
CA LEU A 128 -7.91 13.99 -10.75
C LEU A 128 -8.35 12.56 -10.40
N VAL A 129 -8.70 11.79 -11.42
CA VAL A 129 -9.05 10.37 -11.29
C VAL A 129 -7.89 9.55 -11.87
N LEU A 130 -7.51 8.50 -11.16
CA LEU A 130 -6.45 7.59 -11.55
C LEU A 130 -6.99 6.17 -11.55
N LYS A 131 -6.69 5.42 -12.60
CA LYS A 131 -6.92 3.97 -12.66
C LYS A 131 -5.59 3.26 -12.86
N ALA A 132 -5.25 2.34 -11.99
CA ALA A 132 -4.01 1.59 -12.07
C ALA A 132 -4.26 0.10 -12.31
N SER A 133 -3.41 -0.49 -13.13
CA SER A 133 -3.36 -1.92 -13.42
C SER A 133 -1.92 -2.39 -13.54
N SER A 134 -1.68 -3.69 -13.37
CA SER A 134 -0.34 -4.26 -13.47
C SER A 134 -0.18 -5.32 -14.56
N THR A 135 1.06 -5.53 -14.98
CA THR A 135 1.50 -6.67 -15.78
C THR A 135 2.77 -7.25 -15.16
N ASP A 136 2.77 -8.56 -14.90
CA ASP A 136 3.87 -9.31 -14.28
C ASP A 136 4.43 -8.67 -13.01
N LEU A 137 3.56 -8.01 -12.24
CA LEU A 137 3.95 -7.33 -11.02
C LEU A 137 4.15 -8.35 -9.90
N THR A 138 5.23 -8.14 -9.17
CA THR A 138 5.57 -8.88 -7.97
C THR A 138 5.86 -7.90 -6.85
N ALA A 139 5.54 -8.30 -5.62
CA ALA A 139 5.86 -7.58 -4.40
C ALA A 139 6.34 -8.59 -3.35
N GLY A 140 7.49 -8.33 -2.74
CA GLY A 140 8.17 -9.36 -1.92
C GLY A 140 8.44 -10.66 -2.69
N GLY A 141 8.62 -10.58 -4.01
CA GLY A 141 8.78 -11.72 -4.94
C GLY A 141 7.57 -12.63 -5.13
N ARG A 142 6.38 -12.21 -4.71
CA ARG A 142 5.13 -12.92 -4.97
C ARG A 142 4.31 -12.20 -6.04
N PRO A 143 3.56 -12.92 -6.89
CA PRO A 143 2.66 -12.30 -7.86
C PRO A 143 1.67 -11.35 -7.17
N TYR A 144 1.47 -10.18 -7.76
CA TYR A 144 0.53 -9.18 -7.30
C TYR A 144 -0.24 -8.62 -8.49
N ILE A 145 -1.56 -8.69 -8.43
CA ILE A 145 -2.45 -8.08 -9.41
C ILE A 145 -2.93 -6.77 -8.82
N LEU A 146 -2.42 -5.66 -9.34
CA LEU A 146 -2.88 -4.32 -9.02
C LEU A 146 -4.15 -4.01 -9.82
N ASP A 147 -5.21 -3.61 -9.13
CA ASP A 147 -6.46 -3.08 -9.69
C ASP A 147 -7.00 -2.01 -8.73
N LEU A 148 -6.80 -0.76 -9.09
CA LEU A 148 -7.02 0.37 -8.19
C LEU A 148 -7.68 1.53 -8.95
N ASP A 149 -8.79 2.03 -8.43
CA ASP A 149 -9.34 3.33 -8.82
C ASP A 149 -9.07 4.31 -7.68
N ALA A 150 -8.61 5.52 -8.00
CA ALA A 150 -8.35 6.57 -7.02
C ALA A 150 -8.87 7.92 -7.49
N VAL A 151 -9.41 8.69 -6.56
CA VAL A 151 -9.86 10.07 -6.78
C VAL A 151 -9.08 10.97 -5.83
N ALA A 152 -8.31 11.89 -6.41
CA ALA A 152 -7.49 12.84 -5.70
C ALA A 152 -8.17 14.21 -5.65
N THR A 153 -8.25 14.76 -4.44
CA THR A 153 -8.79 16.09 -4.16
C THR A 153 -7.83 16.90 -3.29
N ARG A 154 -8.03 18.22 -3.27
CA ARG A 154 -7.19 19.16 -2.51
C ARG A 154 -7.99 20.34 -2.01
N SER A 155 -7.53 20.89 -0.88
CA SER A 155 -7.98 22.17 -0.35
C SER A 155 -6.79 22.85 0.32
N GLY A 156 -6.23 23.90 -0.30
CA GLY A 156 -4.98 24.50 0.16
C GLY A 156 -3.81 23.50 0.15
N THR A 157 -3.16 23.28 1.30
CA THR A 157 -2.08 22.30 1.49
C THR A 157 -2.59 20.90 1.81
N GLN A 158 -3.85 20.76 2.22
CA GLN A 158 -4.46 19.46 2.49
C GLN A 158 -4.63 18.68 1.19
N ARG A 159 -4.26 17.41 1.23
CA ARG A 159 -4.46 16.41 0.18
C ARG A 159 -5.35 15.31 0.71
N VAL A 160 -6.24 14.83 -0.14
CA VAL A 160 -7.08 13.67 0.13
C VAL A 160 -7.12 12.79 -1.09
N VAL A 161 -6.89 11.49 -0.91
CA VAL A 161 -7.11 10.47 -1.93
C VAL A 161 -8.06 9.45 -1.38
N THR A 162 -9.19 9.27 -2.06
CA THR A 162 -10.08 8.12 -1.82
C THR A 162 -9.82 7.11 -2.91
N MET A 163 -9.58 5.86 -2.54
CA MET A 163 -9.34 4.78 -3.48
C MET A 163 -10.25 3.58 -3.23
N THR A 164 -10.57 2.89 -4.31
CA THR A 164 -11.19 1.58 -4.32
C THR A 164 -10.18 0.59 -4.87
N SER A 165 -9.71 -0.33 -4.01
CA SER A 165 -8.77 -1.37 -4.38
C SER A 165 -9.48 -2.70 -4.56
N ARG A 166 -9.15 -3.41 -5.64
CA ARG A 166 -9.45 -4.83 -5.86
C ARG A 166 -8.17 -5.64 -6.05
N SER A 167 -7.05 -5.06 -5.67
CA SER A 167 -5.73 -5.65 -5.84
C SER A 167 -5.54 -6.84 -4.92
N ARG A 168 -4.88 -7.87 -5.42
CA ARG A 168 -4.69 -9.13 -4.68
C ARG A 168 -3.41 -9.84 -5.08
N SER A 169 -2.87 -10.63 -4.18
CA SER A 169 -1.92 -11.68 -4.53
C SER A 169 -2.68 -12.98 -4.72
N PRO A 170 -2.67 -13.62 -5.91
CA PRO A 170 -3.36 -14.89 -6.16
C PRO A 170 -2.94 -16.03 -5.21
N ASP A 171 -1.73 -15.93 -4.67
CA ASP A 171 -1.21 -16.91 -3.72
C ASP A 171 -1.87 -16.80 -2.34
N THR A 172 -2.41 -15.64 -1.99
CA THR A 172 -3.01 -15.37 -0.68
C THR A 172 -4.53 -15.25 -0.77
N ALA A 173 -5.05 -14.44 -1.68
CA ALA A 173 -6.48 -14.13 -1.77
C ALA A 173 -7.03 -14.35 -3.18
N ASP A 174 -8.26 -14.84 -3.26
CA ASP A 174 -8.97 -15.05 -4.52
C ASP A 174 -9.67 -13.76 -4.98
N SER A 175 -10.18 -13.00 -4.01
CA SER A 175 -10.79 -11.70 -4.25
C SER A 175 -10.52 -10.74 -3.09
N ARG A 176 -10.61 -9.45 -3.42
CA ARG A 176 -10.40 -8.34 -2.50
C ARG A 176 -11.21 -7.15 -2.98
N ASN A 177 -11.80 -6.41 -2.05
CA ASN A 177 -12.51 -5.18 -2.35
C ASN A 177 -12.46 -4.24 -1.16
N GLU A 178 -11.88 -3.08 -1.35
CA GLU A 178 -11.56 -2.16 -0.26
C GLU A 178 -11.79 -0.72 -0.66
N GLN A 179 -12.16 0.08 0.31
CA GLN A 179 -12.20 1.52 0.18
C GLN A 179 -11.30 2.15 1.24
N ILE A 180 -10.31 2.92 0.79
CA ILE A 180 -9.33 3.58 1.65
C ILE A 180 -9.33 5.08 1.34
N THR A 181 -9.38 5.90 2.37
CA THR A 181 -9.16 7.34 2.29
C THR A 181 -7.85 7.67 2.98
N MET A 182 -6.96 8.31 2.24
CA MET A 182 -5.71 8.87 2.74
C MET A 182 -5.82 10.37 2.82
N ASN A 183 -5.28 10.96 3.88
CA ASN A 183 -5.20 12.40 4.05
C ASN A 183 -3.83 12.81 4.59
N TRP A 184 -3.27 13.86 4.03
CA TRP A 184 -1.99 14.42 4.46
C TRP A 184 -1.87 15.89 4.11
N GLU A 185 -0.97 16.58 4.81
CA GLU A 185 -0.52 17.92 4.44
C GLU A 185 0.63 17.81 3.44
N GLN A 186 0.59 18.65 2.40
CA GLN A 186 1.65 18.68 1.40
C GLN A 186 3.02 18.87 2.06
N GLY A 187 3.95 17.95 1.76
CA GLY A 187 5.32 18.02 2.25
C GLY A 187 5.48 17.73 3.75
N SER A 188 4.47 17.16 4.41
CA SER A 188 4.60 16.71 5.79
C SER A 188 5.46 15.45 5.93
N GLY A 189 5.56 14.66 4.85
CA GLY A 189 6.10 13.30 4.90
C GLY A 189 5.26 12.33 5.74
N CYS A 190 4.02 12.70 6.10
CA CYS A 190 3.14 11.90 6.97
C CYS A 190 1.75 11.75 6.35
N VAL A 191 1.23 10.52 6.34
CA VAL A 191 -0.12 10.21 5.86
C VAL A 191 -0.94 9.56 6.97
N THR A 192 -2.22 9.91 7.02
CA THR A 192 -3.23 9.21 7.82
C THR A 192 -4.18 8.46 6.90
N MET A 193 -4.51 7.22 7.27
CA MET A 193 -5.34 6.31 6.49
C MET A 193 -6.54 5.85 7.31
N ASN A 194 -7.69 5.84 6.65
CA ASN A 194 -8.92 5.26 7.15
C ASN A 194 -9.52 4.41 6.04
N GLY A 195 -10.13 3.28 6.37
CA GLY A 195 -10.73 2.45 5.34
C GLY A 195 -11.34 1.18 5.87
N GLN A 196 -12.02 0.48 4.98
CA GLN A 196 -12.56 -0.84 5.24
C GLN A 196 -12.47 -1.66 3.97
N GLY A 197 -12.22 -2.96 4.11
CA GLY A 197 -12.12 -3.86 2.97
C GLY A 197 -12.33 -5.31 3.35
N GLY A 198 -12.95 -6.05 2.44
CA GLY A 198 -13.13 -7.48 2.56
C GLY A 198 -12.15 -8.24 1.66
N SER A 199 -11.70 -9.40 2.12
CA SER A 199 -10.97 -10.37 1.32
C SER A 199 -11.56 -11.76 1.47
N THR A 200 -11.43 -12.57 0.42
CA THR A 200 -11.85 -13.96 0.42
C THR A 200 -10.71 -14.86 -0.02
N ARG A 201 -10.59 -16.00 0.66
CA ARG A 201 -9.78 -17.12 0.22
C ARG A 201 -10.55 -18.40 0.46
N ASP A 202 -10.82 -19.14 -0.61
CA ASP A 202 -11.69 -20.31 -0.60
C ASP A 202 -13.09 -19.94 -0.02
N ASP A 203 -13.54 -20.60 1.05
CA ASP A 203 -14.79 -20.31 1.76
C ASP A 203 -14.62 -19.34 2.94
N LEU A 204 -13.40 -18.86 3.17
CA LEU A 204 -13.07 -17.97 4.29
C LEU A 204 -13.18 -16.51 3.85
N THR A 205 -13.87 -15.71 4.66
CA THR A 205 -14.01 -14.26 4.47
C THR A 205 -13.49 -13.50 5.68
N THR A 206 -12.78 -12.41 5.42
CA THR A 206 -12.30 -11.46 6.43
C THR A 206 -12.72 -10.05 6.07
N THR A 207 -13.02 -9.24 7.08
CA THR A 207 -13.25 -7.80 6.93
C THR A 207 -12.22 -7.06 7.76
N ALA A 208 -11.38 -6.25 7.14
CA ALA A 208 -10.48 -5.37 7.88
C ALA A 208 -10.99 -3.94 7.89
N THR A 209 -10.82 -3.26 9.02
CA THR A 209 -11.14 -1.86 9.25
C THR A 209 -9.89 -1.15 9.74
N VAL A 210 -9.49 -0.10 9.04
CA VAL A 210 -8.35 0.77 9.37
C VAL A 210 -8.89 2.10 9.89
N SER A 211 -8.45 2.49 11.09
CA SER A 211 -8.89 3.72 11.76
C SER A 211 -7.69 4.56 12.19
N ASN A 212 -7.60 5.77 11.64
CA ASN A 212 -6.59 6.78 11.94
C ASN A 212 -5.16 6.23 11.91
N PHE A 213 -4.87 5.29 11.01
CA PHE A 213 -3.53 4.73 10.88
C PHE A 213 -2.61 5.80 10.31
N GLN A 214 -1.67 6.27 11.12
CA GLN A 214 -0.74 7.32 10.74
C GLN A 214 0.65 6.74 10.53
N ARG A 215 1.28 7.10 9.41
CA ARG A 215 2.67 6.76 9.13
C ARG A 215 3.40 7.93 8.51
N CYS A 216 4.62 8.17 9.00
CA CYS A 216 5.54 9.14 8.43
C CYS A 216 6.71 8.45 7.72
N GLU A 217 7.33 9.15 6.79
CA GLU A 217 8.59 8.75 6.16
C GLU A 217 9.64 8.46 7.23
N ASN A 218 10.36 7.35 7.06
CA ASN A 218 11.43 6.91 7.95
C ASN A 218 11.02 6.77 9.42
N GLN A 219 9.75 6.43 9.68
CA GLN A 219 9.24 6.20 11.01
C GLN A 219 8.34 4.96 11.08
N CYS A 220 8.25 4.39 12.27
CA CYS A 220 7.20 3.44 12.61
C CYS A 220 5.82 4.11 12.55
N PRO A 221 4.74 3.35 12.34
CA PRO A 221 3.39 3.88 12.45
C PRO A 221 3.15 4.53 13.83
N SER A 222 2.83 5.82 13.84
CA SER A 222 2.80 6.64 15.04
C SER A 222 1.48 6.52 15.81
N ALA A 223 0.41 6.17 15.11
CA ALA A 223 -0.94 6.11 15.67
C ALA A 223 -1.85 5.20 14.85
N GLY A 224 -2.98 4.84 15.44
CA GLY A 224 -4.12 4.22 14.77
C GLY A 224 -4.36 2.77 15.13
N LYS A 225 -5.37 2.19 14.49
CA LYS A 225 -5.88 0.86 14.81
C LYS A 225 -6.26 0.14 13.53
N VAL A 226 -5.96 -1.15 13.48
CA VAL A 226 -6.44 -2.07 12.46
C VAL A 226 -7.20 -3.19 13.16
N THR A 227 -8.45 -3.41 12.77
CA THR A 227 -9.26 -4.53 13.25
C THR A 227 -9.57 -5.45 12.08
N VAL A 228 -9.42 -6.75 12.28
CA VAL A 228 -9.75 -7.78 11.28
C VAL A 228 -10.78 -8.71 11.88
N GLU A 229 -11.96 -8.71 11.29
CA GLU A 229 -13.06 -9.57 11.68
C GLU A 229 -13.09 -10.80 10.78
N SER A 230 -13.26 -11.95 11.41
CA SER A 230 -13.33 -13.23 10.74
C SER A 230 -14.35 -14.14 11.40
N LYS A 231 -14.56 -15.35 10.87
CA LYS A 231 -15.45 -16.35 11.50
C LYS A 231 -15.04 -16.72 12.93
N ASP A 232 -13.76 -16.54 13.27
CA ASP A 232 -13.19 -16.93 14.57
C ASP A 232 -13.13 -15.75 15.56
N GLY A 233 -13.55 -14.54 15.13
CA GLY A 233 -13.61 -13.35 15.96
C GLY A 233 -12.79 -12.17 15.41
N ALA A 234 -12.55 -11.17 16.25
CA ALA A 234 -11.84 -9.96 15.88
C ALA A 234 -10.39 -9.95 16.38
N PHE A 235 -9.47 -9.68 15.47
CA PHE A 235 -8.06 -9.41 15.75
C PHE A 235 -7.82 -7.91 15.70
N THR A 236 -7.22 -7.35 16.73
CA THR A 236 -6.96 -5.91 16.82
C THR A 236 -5.48 -5.63 16.92
N THR A 237 -4.99 -4.70 16.11
CA THR A 237 -3.65 -4.12 16.25
C THR A 237 -3.76 -2.62 16.52
N GLU A 238 -3.02 -2.13 17.51
CA GLU A 238 -2.89 -0.70 17.80
C GLU A 238 -1.45 -0.23 17.60
N PHE A 239 -1.30 0.97 17.05
CA PHE A 239 -0.02 1.58 16.71
C PHE A 239 0.21 2.82 17.56
N ASN A 240 1.43 2.98 18.05
CA ASN A 240 1.79 4.04 19.01
C ASN A 240 3.21 4.59 18.80
N GLY A 241 3.80 4.37 17.61
CA GLY A 241 5.17 4.77 17.28
C GLY A 241 6.26 3.78 17.70
N SER A 242 5.92 2.68 18.39
CA SER A 242 6.88 1.63 18.72
C SER A 242 7.36 0.88 17.47
N SER A 243 8.58 0.33 17.52
CA SER A 243 9.09 -0.62 16.52
C SER A 243 8.42 -1.99 16.58
N THR A 244 7.35 -2.12 17.37
CA THR A 244 6.64 -3.37 17.59
C THR A 244 5.15 -3.10 17.66
N ALA A 245 4.36 -3.98 17.06
CA ALA A 245 2.92 -3.98 17.21
C ALA A 245 2.49 -5.12 18.14
N THR A 246 1.44 -4.88 18.92
CA THR A 246 0.77 -5.94 19.69
C THR A 246 -0.57 -6.22 19.02
N VAL A 247 -0.80 -7.49 18.72
CA VAL A 247 -2.08 -8.00 18.24
C VAL A 247 -2.80 -8.61 19.40
N THR A 248 -4.05 -8.21 19.59
CA THR A 248 -4.97 -8.82 20.55
C THR A 248 -5.97 -9.67 19.80
N GLY A 249 -6.06 -10.95 20.16
CA GLY A 249 -7.01 -11.90 19.60
C GLY A 249 -8.40 -11.81 20.26
N PRO A 250 -9.37 -12.59 19.75
CA PRO A 250 -10.75 -12.59 20.22
C PRO A 250 -10.90 -12.91 21.71
N ASP A 251 -10.02 -13.75 22.24
CA ASP A 251 -10.03 -14.19 23.64
C ASP A 251 -9.18 -13.29 24.56
N GLY A 252 -8.64 -12.19 24.01
CA GLY A 252 -7.77 -11.25 24.73
C GLY A 252 -6.31 -11.70 24.86
N ASP A 253 -5.96 -12.82 24.25
CA ASP A 253 -4.57 -13.25 24.07
C ASP A 253 -3.81 -12.23 23.22
N THR A 254 -2.51 -12.07 23.47
CA THR A 254 -1.69 -11.10 22.75
C THR A 254 -0.45 -11.72 22.16
N LYS A 255 -0.10 -11.27 20.94
CA LYS A 255 1.14 -11.62 20.25
C LYS A 255 1.83 -10.36 19.77
N ARG A 256 3.14 -10.28 19.99
CA ARG A 256 3.98 -9.14 19.61
C ARG A 256 4.70 -9.43 18.29
N TYR A 257 4.73 -8.43 17.42
CA TYR A 257 5.41 -8.48 16.13
C TYR A 257 6.39 -7.31 16.03
N GLU A 258 7.58 -7.58 15.50
CA GLU A 258 8.53 -6.53 15.14
C GLU A 258 8.06 -5.87 13.83
N LEU A 259 8.02 -4.54 13.83
CA LEU A 259 7.71 -3.75 12.66
C LEU A 259 9.00 -3.41 11.92
N ASN A 260 8.99 -3.57 10.60
CA ASN A 260 10.06 -3.05 9.76
C ASN A 260 9.90 -1.53 9.63
N CYS A 261 10.51 -0.81 10.56
CA CYS A 261 10.61 0.64 10.52
C CYS A 261 11.89 1.04 9.75
N PRO A 262 11.80 1.98 8.80
CA PRO A 262 12.98 2.48 8.09
C PRO A 262 13.92 3.28 8.99
#